data_AF-A0A913ZLD4-F1
#
_entry.id   AF-A0A913ZLD4-F1
#
_cell.length_a   1.000
_cell.length_b   1.000
_cell.length_c   1.000
_cell.angle_alpha   90.00
_cell.angle_beta   90.00
_cell.angle_gamma   90.00
#
_symmetry.space_group_name_H-M   'P 1'
#
loop_
_entity.id
_entity.type
_entity.pdbx_description
1 polymer ?
#
loop_
_entity_poly.entity_id
_entity_poly.type
_entity_poly.pdbx_seq_one_letter_code
_entity_poly.pdbx_strand_id
1 'polypeptide(L)'
;MATSEKAPSSEQQVRLITWYIPRSTSTVLAKCLSFVEDTKVFFEMFGNVNMLQDAEKTEDGAANVSETGQKFLALMEETSKVSDVSAGIDASQATYQSVKEQFEEAHPGKRFIFAKDVAYTITGHLEFIPKGYRHLFLIRHPLKAFPSMKKMFLQTAKDLSPEEFRMDELPPNWFPKGFGFKETLELFEHVKKEVDPEAMIVDSDDLLQDPKGILSALFKDIGLPFDEKILHWEAGDAVIKEWVVPRLYLQGDQMGNFYKNALDSTCFQKPKALPDRASISPDLLRLVDASMPYYEKMYSQRLSG
;
A
#
# COMPACT_ATOMS: atom_id res chain seq x y z
N MET A 1 -27.61 35.04 8.27
CA MET A 1 -27.34 34.63 6.88
C MET A 1 -26.17 33.68 6.94
N ALA A 2 -26.42 32.38 6.81
CA ALA A 2 -25.35 31.39 6.72
C ALA A 2 -24.68 31.58 5.36
N THR A 3 -23.40 31.95 5.38
CA THR A 3 -22.56 31.96 4.18
C THR A 3 -22.49 30.54 3.65
N SER A 4 -23.12 30.32 2.50
CA SER A 4 -22.91 29.13 1.68
C SER A 4 -21.45 29.17 1.22
N GLU A 5 -20.58 28.48 1.96
CA GLU A 5 -19.24 28.16 1.46
C GLU A 5 -19.45 27.21 0.26
N LYS A 6 -19.19 27.73 -0.93
CA LYS A 6 -19.10 26.94 -2.16
C LYS A 6 -18.13 25.79 -1.89
N ALA A 7 -18.57 24.56 -2.15
CA ALA A 7 -17.70 23.40 -2.10
C ALA A 7 -16.42 23.66 -2.92
N PRO A 8 -15.24 23.24 -2.44
CA PRO A 8 -14.00 23.45 -3.18
C PRO A 8 -14.11 22.84 -4.57
N SER A 9 -13.67 23.58 -5.60
CA SER A 9 -13.47 22.99 -6.94
C SER A 9 -12.35 21.94 -6.88
N SER A 10 -12.27 21.02 -7.85
CA SER A 10 -11.22 19.99 -7.89
C SER A 10 -9.80 20.57 -7.80
N GLU A 11 -9.59 21.82 -8.28
CA GLU A 11 -8.33 22.58 -8.23
C GLU A 11 -7.91 23.04 -6.82
N GLN A 12 -8.80 22.94 -5.82
CA GLN A 12 -8.52 23.34 -4.43
C GLN A 12 -8.28 22.13 -3.50
N GLN A 13 -8.44 20.91 -3.99
CA GLN A 13 -8.25 19.70 -3.18
C GLN A 13 -6.79 19.30 -3.23
N VAL A 14 -6.14 19.16 -2.07
CA VAL A 14 -4.80 18.58 -2.01
C VAL A 14 -4.94 17.07 -2.21
N ARG A 15 -4.11 16.51 -3.08
CA ARG A 15 -4.16 15.09 -3.44
C ARG A 15 -2.80 14.45 -3.23
N LEU A 16 -2.76 13.35 -2.49
CA LEU A 16 -1.54 12.58 -2.21
C LEU A 16 -1.80 11.12 -2.54
N ILE A 17 -0.91 10.51 -3.32
CA ILE A 17 -0.87 9.07 -3.50
C ILE A 17 0.39 8.51 -2.85
N THR A 18 0.23 7.53 -1.97
CA THR A 18 1.33 6.77 -1.39
C THR A 18 1.46 5.44 -2.09
N TRP A 19 2.53 5.32 -2.86
CA TRP A 19 3.02 4.07 -3.43
C TRP A 19 3.87 3.37 -2.38
N TYR A 20 3.67 2.07 -2.19
CA TYR A 20 4.41 1.35 -1.16
C TYR A 20 4.70 -0.10 -1.55
N ILE A 21 5.71 -0.68 -0.93
CA ILE A 21 5.96 -2.12 -0.96
C ILE A 21 5.19 -2.75 0.21
N PRO A 22 4.50 -3.89 0.05
CA PRO A 22 3.75 -4.50 1.13
C PRO A 22 4.58 -4.65 2.40
N ARG A 23 3.92 -4.43 3.54
CA ARG A 23 4.52 -4.44 4.88
C ARG A 23 5.46 -3.26 5.15
N SER A 24 5.24 -2.10 4.53
CA SER A 24 6.00 -0.86 4.78
C SER A 24 5.25 0.18 5.62
N THR A 25 4.50 -0.22 6.65
CA THR A 25 3.73 0.71 7.53
C THR A 25 2.63 1.57 6.86
N SER A 26 2.33 1.31 5.59
CA SER A 26 1.35 2.08 4.82
C SER A 26 -0.07 2.08 5.41
N THR A 27 -0.52 1.00 6.04
CA THR A 27 -1.85 0.95 6.67
C THR A 27 -1.95 1.87 7.90
N VAL A 28 -0.89 1.97 8.72
CA VAL A 28 -0.91 2.89 9.88
C VAL A 28 -0.77 4.34 9.44
N LEU A 29 -0.02 4.61 8.36
CA LEU A 29 -0.02 5.92 7.71
C LEU A 29 -1.41 6.28 7.18
N ALA A 30 -2.08 5.36 6.48
CA ALA A 30 -3.45 5.58 6.00
C ALA A 30 -4.43 5.86 7.16
N LYS A 31 -4.30 5.13 8.27
CA LYS A 31 -5.07 5.38 9.49
C LYS A 31 -4.81 6.78 10.03
N CYS A 32 -3.55 7.17 10.21
CA CYS A 32 -3.17 8.52 10.65
C CYS A 32 -3.77 9.62 9.75
N LEU A 33 -3.60 9.49 8.44
CA LEU A 33 -4.08 10.47 7.47
C LEU A 33 -5.61 10.52 7.37
N SER A 34 -6.32 9.49 7.84
CA SER A 34 -7.79 9.52 7.95
C SER A 34 -8.30 10.53 8.98
N PHE A 35 -7.44 11.00 9.91
CA PHE A 35 -7.78 12.00 10.91
C PHE A 35 -7.49 13.44 10.47
N VAL A 36 -6.99 13.64 9.25
CA VAL A 36 -6.98 14.97 8.64
C VAL A 36 -8.43 15.38 8.32
N GLU A 37 -8.78 16.62 8.65
CA GLU A 37 -10.13 17.15 8.42
C GLU A 37 -10.53 17.04 6.94
N ASP A 38 -11.80 16.68 6.70
CA ASP A 38 -12.38 16.56 5.36
C ASP A 38 -11.60 15.65 4.41
N THR A 39 -11.04 14.55 4.95
CA THR A 39 -10.30 13.58 4.15
C THR A 39 -11.21 12.60 3.43
N LYS A 40 -10.80 12.19 2.23
CA LYS A 40 -11.28 11.01 1.51
C LYS A 40 -10.11 10.06 1.31
N VAL A 41 -10.28 8.80 1.68
CA VAL A 41 -9.25 7.77 1.53
C VAL A 41 -9.67 6.75 0.48
N PHE A 42 -8.80 6.52 -0.50
CA PHE A 42 -8.83 5.40 -1.44
C PHE A 42 -7.75 4.40 -1.04
N PHE A 43 -8.13 3.13 -0.99
CA PHE A 43 -7.28 2.08 -0.43
C PHE A 43 -7.24 0.88 -1.38
N GLU A 44 -6.08 0.68 -2.03
CA GLU A 44 -5.77 -0.45 -2.92
C GLU A 44 -6.65 -0.56 -4.16
N MET A 45 -6.96 0.57 -4.78
CA MET A 45 -7.86 0.61 -5.93
C MET A 45 -7.18 0.04 -7.18
N PHE A 46 -5.93 0.41 -7.46
CA PHE A 46 -5.15 -0.19 -8.54
C PHE A 46 -4.73 -1.63 -8.20
N GLY A 47 -4.42 -1.90 -6.93
CA GLY A 47 -4.15 -3.25 -6.46
C GLY A 47 -5.30 -4.22 -6.74
N ASN A 48 -6.55 -3.79 -6.56
CA ASN A 48 -7.72 -4.58 -6.93
C ASN A 48 -7.81 -4.85 -8.44
N VAL A 49 -7.60 -3.83 -9.29
CA VAL A 49 -7.64 -4.02 -10.75
C VAL A 49 -6.57 -5.01 -11.21
N ASN A 50 -5.35 -4.91 -10.67
CA ASN A 50 -4.27 -5.84 -10.99
C ASN A 50 -4.68 -7.29 -10.66
N MET A 51 -5.28 -7.52 -9.49
CA MET A 51 -5.74 -8.85 -9.09
C MET A 51 -6.88 -9.40 -9.98
N LEU A 52 -7.78 -8.54 -10.47
CA LEU A 52 -8.87 -8.96 -11.35
C LEU A 52 -8.37 -9.39 -12.73
N GLN A 53 -7.49 -8.60 -13.36
CA GLN A 53 -6.92 -8.93 -14.67
C GLN A 53 -6.08 -10.21 -14.64
N ASP A 54 -5.52 -10.54 -13.48
CA ASP A 54 -4.77 -11.76 -13.30
C ASP A 54 -5.66 -13.00 -13.18
N ALA A 55 -6.81 -12.89 -12.51
CA ALA A 55 -7.79 -13.98 -12.44
C ALA A 55 -8.20 -14.43 -13.86
N GLU A 56 -8.43 -13.47 -14.75
CA GLU A 56 -8.75 -13.71 -16.16
C GLU A 56 -7.59 -14.40 -16.93
N LYS A 57 -6.32 -14.08 -16.62
CA LYS A 57 -5.15 -14.70 -17.25
C LYS A 57 -4.82 -16.09 -16.70
N THR A 58 -5.20 -16.39 -15.46
CA THR A 58 -4.90 -17.69 -14.83
C THR A 58 -5.77 -18.84 -15.36
N GLU A 59 -6.94 -18.56 -15.95
CA GLU A 59 -7.77 -19.59 -16.61
C GLU A 59 -7.04 -20.27 -17.78
N ASP A 60 -6.12 -19.56 -18.45
CA ASP A 60 -5.34 -20.08 -19.60
C ASP A 60 -3.93 -20.61 -19.23
N GLY A 61 -3.44 -20.35 -18.01
CA GLY A 61 -2.00 -20.45 -17.66
C GLY A 61 -1.60 -21.45 -16.57
N ALA A 62 -2.54 -22.23 -16.01
CA ALA A 62 -2.33 -23.05 -14.81
C ALA A 62 -1.25 -24.16 -14.94
N ALA A 63 -0.74 -24.46 -16.13
CA ALA A 63 0.15 -25.59 -16.38
C ALA A 63 1.59 -25.44 -15.87
N ASN A 64 2.06 -24.24 -15.50
CA ASN A 64 3.47 -23.98 -15.16
C ASN A 64 3.71 -23.33 -13.77
N VAL A 65 2.74 -23.39 -12.86
CA VAL A 65 2.86 -22.80 -11.52
C VAL A 65 3.47 -23.81 -10.54
N SER A 66 4.42 -23.36 -9.71
CA SER A 66 5.02 -24.16 -8.61
C SER A 66 3.95 -24.71 -7.67
N GLU A 67 4.24 -25.78 -6.92
CA GLU A 67 3.29 -26.29 -5.90
C GLU A 67 2.94 -25.20 -4.87
N THR A 68 3.94 -24.42 -4.44
CA THR A 68 3.75 -23.25 -3.57
C THR A 68 2.77 -22.25 -4.19
N GLY A 69 2.94 -21.94 -5.49
CA GLY A 69 2.07 -21.02 -6.20
C GLY A 69 0.65 -21.56 -6.40
N GLN A 70 0.47 -22.86 -6.64
CA GLN A 70 -0.86 -23.48 -6.73
C GLN A 70 -1.62 -23.38 -5.40
N LYS A 71 -0.96 -23.71 -4.28
CA LYS A 71 -1.56 -23.58 -2.94
C LYS A 71 -1.89 -22.12 -2.62
N PHE A 72 -1.05 -21.18 -3.07
CA PHE A 72 -1.30 -19.76 -2.92
C PHE A 72 -2.52 -19.29 -3.74
N LEU A 73 -2.69 -19.75 -4.98
CA LEU A 73 -3.85 -19.40 -5.80
C LEU A 73 -5.15 -19.94 -5.19
N ALA A 74 -5.14 -21.18 -4.70
CA ALA A 74 -6.29 -21.77 -4.00
C ALA A 74 -6.71 -20.92 -2.78
N LEU A 75 -5.74 -20.40 -2.02
CA LEU A 75 -6.02 -19.50 -0.89
C LEU A 75 -6.73 -18.21 -1.32
N MET A 76 -6.35 -17.63 -2.47
CA MET A 76 -6.96 -16.41 -2.97
C MET A 76 -8.40 -16.67 -3.43
N GLU A 77 -8.65 -17.84 -4.02
CA GLU A 77 -10.01 -18.28 -4.36
C GLU A 77 -10.87 -18.41 -3.09
N GLU A 78 -10.36 -19.04 -2.03
CA GLU A 78 -11.06 -19.13 -0.74
C GLU A 78 -11.34 -17.76 -0.11
N THR A 79 -10.40 -16.82 -0.23
CA THR A 79 -10.56 -15.45 0.27
C THR A 79 -11.75 -14.74 -0.38
N SER A 80 -11.95 -14.94 -1.69
CA SER A 80 -13.10 -14.35 -2.41
C SER A 80 -14.46 -14.88 -1.94
N LYS A 81 -14.50 -16.07 -1.33
CA LYS A 81 -15.72 -16.75 -0.84
C LYS A 81 -16.16 -16.29 0.55
N VAL A 82 -15.40 -15.45 1.25
CA VAL A 82 -15.75 -14.93 2.58
C VAL A 82 -16.97 -14.00 2.48
N SER A 83 -18.16 -14.49 2.79
CA SER A 83 -19.44 -13.78 2.57
C SER A 83 -19.81 -12.74 3.62
N ASP A 84 -19.21 -12.79 4.80
CA ASP A 84 -19.70 -12.03 5.97
C ASP A 84 -19.08 -10.62 6.10
N VAL A 85 -18.38 -10.15 5.07
CA VAL A 85 -17.83 -8.80 4.99
C VAL A 85 -18.81 -7.88 4.27
N SER A 86 -19.58 -7.11 5.03
CA SER A 86 -20.53 -6.12 4.47
C SER A 86 -19.91 -4.75 4.17
N ALA A 87 -18.74 -4.45 4.75
CA ALA A 87 -18.00 -3.22 4.50
C ALA A 87 -17.26 -3.24 3.15
N GLY A 88 -16.80 -2.06 2.71
CA GLY A 88 -16.09 -1.89 1.45
C GLY A 88 -17.01 -1.87 0.22
N ILE A 89 -16.43 -1.51 -0.92
CA ILE A 89 -17.13 -1.37 -2.19
C ILE A 89 -17.04 -2.65 -3.02
N ASP A 90 -18.05 -2.86 -3.87
CA ASP A 90 -17.91 -3.79 -4.99
C ASP A 90 -17.09 -3.11 -6.09
N ALA A 91 -15.89 -3.63 -6.33
CA ALA A 91 -14.98 -3.15 -7.36
C ALA A 91 -14.65 -4.26 -8.38
N SER A 92 -15.52 -5.26 -8.51
CA SER A 92 -15.33 -6.43 -9.40
C SER A 92 -15.26 -6.08 -10.88
N GLN A 93 -15.71 -4.89 -11.28
CA GLN A 93 -15.68 -4.37 -12.65
C GLN A 93 -14.74 -3.15 -12.81
N ALA A 94 -13.89 -2.88 -11.81
CA ALA A 94 -12.98 -1.76 -11.86
C ALA A 94 -11.89 -1.97 -12.92
N THR A 95 -11.54 -0.90 -13.64
CA THR A 95 -10.43 -0.85 -14.58
C THR A 95 -9.42 0.21 -14.15
N TYR A 96 -8.19 0.18 -14.69
CA TYR A 96 -7.20 1.22 -14.41
C TYR A 96 -7.73 2.61 -14.81
N GLN A 97 -8.46 2.69 -15.93
CA GLN A 97 -9.10 3.92 -16.38
C GLN A 97 -10.15 4.41 -15.37
N SER A 98 -11.06 3.54 -14.91
CA SER A 98 -12.09 3.97 -13.96
C SER A 98 -11.50 4.39 -12.61
N VAL A 99 -10.42 3.74 -12.16
CA VAL A 99 -9.71 4.14 -10.94
C VAL A 99 -9.06 5.51 -11.12
N LYS A 100 -8.39 5.76 -12.25
CA LYS A 100 -7.83 7.08 -12.58
C LYS A 100 -8.91 8.17 -12.57
N GLU A 101 -10.04 7.92 -13.24
CA GLU A 101 -11.16 8.87 -13.30
C GLU A 101 -11.70 9.19 -11.90
N GLN A 102 -11.88 8.16 -11.06
CA GLN A 102 -12.31 8.33 -9.66
C GLN A 102 -11.28 9.10 -8.82
N PHE A 103 -9.99 8.93 -9.08
CA PHE A 103 -8.94 9.69 -8.40
C PHE A 103 -8.92 11.15 -8.86
N GLU A 104 -9.20 11.43 -10.13
CA GLU A 104 -9.15 12.78 -10.70
C GLU A 104 -10.45 13.58 -10.49
N GLU A 105 -11.58 12.94 -10.22
CA GLU A 105 -12.85 13.63 -10.02
C GLU A 105 -12.83 14.57 -8.80
N ALA A 106 -13.73 15.58 -8.83
CA ALA A 106 -13.96 16.43 -7.69
C ALA A 106 -14.70 15.64 -6.60
N HIS A 107 -14.25 15.75 -5.35
CA HIS A 107 -14.91 15.14 -4.19
C HIS A 107 -15.52 16.24 -3.31
N PRO A 108 -16.79 16.65 -3.50
CA PRO A 108 -17.37 17.79 -2.79
C PRO A 108 -17.30 17.65 -1.26
N GLY A 109 -16.96 18.74 -0.58
CA GLY A 109 -16.81 18.75 0.88
C GLY A 109 -15.55 18.03 1.38
N LYS A 110 -14.63 17.64 0.49
CA LYS A 110 -13.35 17.05 0.85
C LYS A 110 -12.21 18.03 0.55
N ARG A 111 -11.29 18.19 1.50
CA ARG A 111 -10.12 19.07 1.35
C ARG A 111 -8.86 18.27 0.99
N PHE A 112 -8.77 17.04 1.48
CA PHE A 112 -7.64 16.16 1.26
C PHE A 112 -8.09 14.83 0.67
N ILE A 113 -7.49 14.46 -0.47
CA ILE A 113 -7.71 13.17 -1.12
C ILE A 113 -6.45 12.34 -0.99
N PHE A 114 -6.55 11.25 -0.24
CA PHE A 114 -5.45 10.34 -0.01
C PHE A 114 -5.70 9.02 -0.72
N ALA A 115 -4.75 8.58 -1.54
CA ALA A 115 -4.74 7.25 -2.14
C ALA A 115 -3.55 6.46 -1.62
N LYS A 116 -3.73 5.16 -1.39
CA LYS A 116 -2.68 4.26 -0.95
C LYS A 116 -2.77 2.97 -1.74
N ASP A 117 -1.74 2.69 -2.52
CA ASP A 117 -1.71 1.56 -3.46
C ASP A 117 -0.31 0.93 -3.51
N VAL A 118 -0.27 -0.39 -3.70
CA VAL A 118 0.99 -1.12 -3.86
C VAL A 118 1.69 -0.68 -5.15
N ALA A 119 2.96 -0.28 -5.07
CA ALA A 119 3.66 0.37 -6.18
C ALA A 119 3.70 -0.49 -7.46
N TYR A 120 3.95 -1.78 -7.35
CA TYR A 120 4.12 -2.63 -8.53
C TYR A 120 2.81 -2.92 -9.28
N THR A 121 1.64 -2.60 -8.73
CA THR A 121 0.35 -2.95 -9.35
C THR A 121 0.00 -2.03 -10.51
N ILE A 122 0.68 -0.89 -10.68
CA ILE A 122 0.53 0.00 -11.84
C ILE A 122 1.60 -0.28 -12.93
N THR A 123 2.45 -1.29 -12.73
CA THR A 123 3.52 -1.63 -13.68
C THR A 123 2.93 -2.03 -15.03
N GLY A 124 3.42 -1.42 -16.11
CA GLY A 124 2.88 -1.63 -17.46
C GLY A 124 1.60 -0.84 -17.77
N HIS A 125 1.13 -0.02 -16.83
CA HIS A 125 -0.10 0.77 -16.87
C HIS A 125 0.16 2.23 -16.45
N LEU A 126 1.36 2.74 -16.74
CA LEU A 126 1.84 4.04 -16.26
C LEU A 126 1.03 5.23 -16.82
N GLU A 127 0.36 5.04 -17.96
CA GLU A 127 -0.59 6.01 -18.53
C GLU A 127 -1.78 6.30 -17.61
N PHE A 128 -2.07 5.40 -16.66
CA PHE A 128 -3.17 5.54 -15.71
C PHE A 128 -2.80 6.22 -14.41
N ILE A 129 -1.53 6.61 -14.21
CA ILE A 129 -1.11 7.39 -13.04
C ILE A 129 -1.95 8.68 -12.97
N PRO A 130 -2.62 8.98 -11.85
CA PRO A 130 -3.52 10.12 -11.74
C PRO A 130 -2.76 11.46 -11.81
N LYS A 131 -3.36 12.45 -12.46
CA LYS A 131 -2.84 13.82 -12.54
C LYS A 131 -3.28 14.64 -11.33
N GLY A 132 -2.49 15.66 -11.00
CA GLY A 132 -2.80 16.58 -9.90
C GLY A 132 -2.56 16.00 -8.51
N TYR A 133 -1.90 14.84 -8.43
CA TYR A 133 -1.45 14.24 -7.18
C TYR A 133 0.01 14.61 -6.90
N ARG A 134 0.35 14.80 -5.63
CA ARG A 134 1.70 14.61 -5.13
C ARG A 134 1.93 13.13 -4.85
N HIS A 135 3.16 12.68 -5.03
CA HIS A 135 3.53 11.27 -4.93
C HIS A 135 4.49 11.03 -3.78
N LEU A 136 4.15 10.08 -2.92
CA LEU A 136 4.99 9.59 -1.83
C LEU A 136 5.31 8.12 -2.06
N PHE A 137 6.57 7.75 -1.93
CA PHE A 137 7.05 6.38 -1.99
C PHE A 137 7.49 5.94 -0.60
N LEU A 138 6.73 5.03 0.00
CA LEU A 138 6.99 4.49 1.33
C LEU A 138 7.77 3.18 1.22
N ILE A 139 9.06 3.23 1.59
CA ILE A 139 9.99 2.10 1.51
C ILE A 139 10.23 1.49 2.89
N ARG A 140 10.76 0.26 2.92
CA ARG A 140 11.18 -0.41 4.15
C ARG A 140 12.34 -1.34 3.85
N HIS A 141 13.28 -1.42 4.79
CA HIS A 141 14.42 -2.32 4.68
C HIS A 141 13.98 -3.77 4.35
N PRO A 142 14.55 -4.42 3.30
CA PRO A 142 14.16 -5.77 2.86
C PRO A 142 14.19 -6.83 3.99
N LEU A 143 15.21 -6.79 4.86
CA LEU A 143 15.30 -7.64 6.07
C LEU A 143 14.08 -7.55 7.01
N LYS A 144 13.28 -6.48 6.96
CA LYS A 144 12.03 -6.36 7.73
C LYS A 144 10.81 -6.68 6.87
N ALA A 145 10.80 -6.23 5.62
CA ALA A 145 9.67 -6.38 4.71
C ALA A 145 9.38 -7.85 4.42
N PHE A 146 10.38 -8.62 3.99
CA PHE A 146 10.16 -10.01 3.55
C PHE A 146 9.74 -10.96 4.68
N PRO A 147 10.38 -10.98 5.86
CA PRO A 147 9.88 -11.83 6.96
C PRO A 147 8.47 -11.44 7.39
N SER A 148 8.15 -10.13 7.39
CA SER A 148 6.81 -9.66 7.69
C SER A 148 5.78 -10.04 6.62
N MET A 149 6.20 -10.22 5.37
CA MET A 149 5.35 -10.61 4.25
C MET A 149 5.13 -12.12 4.26
N LYS A 150 6.18 -12.91 4.48
CA LYS A 150 6.10 -14.36 4.70
C LYS A 150 5.13 -14.70 5.83
N LYS A 151 5.27 -14.00 6.96
CA LYS A 151 4.34 -14.14 8.09
C LYS A 151 2.90 -13.83 7.70
N MET A 152 2.65 -12.76 6.93
CA MET A 152 1.31 -12.40 6.48
C MET A 152 0.70 -13.52 5.63
N PHE A 153 1.44 -14.07 4.66
CA PHE A 153 0.96 -15.16 3.83
C PHE A 153 0.65 -16.42 4.65
N LEU A 154 1.51 -16.80 5.58
CA LEU A 154 1.32 -17.96 6.45
C LEU A 154 0.16 -17.78 7.45
N GLN A 155 -0.17 -16.54 7.84
CA GLN A 155 -1.35 -16.28 8.67
C GLN A 155 -2.66 -16.54 7.91
N THR A 156 -2.67 -16.25 6.60
CA THR A 156 -3.82 -16.52 5.73
C THR A 156 -3.87 -18.00 5.35
N ALA A 157 -2.73 -18.62 5.00
CA ALA A 157 -2.62 -20.03 4.61
C ALA A 157 -2.16 -20.93 5.77
N LYS A 158 -3.08 -21.25 6.69
CA LYS A 158 -2.77 -22.02 7.92
C LYS A 158 -2.28 -23.44 7.67
N ASP A 159 -2.57 -24.01 6.50
CA ASP A 159 -2.18 -25.36 6.12
C ASP A 159 -0.80 -25.44 5.45
N LEU A 160 -0.13 -24.29 5.25
CA LEU A 160 1.23 -24.23 4.74
C LEU A 160 2.24 -24.17 5.88
N SER A 161 3.23 -25.06 5.87
CA SER A 161 4.33 -24.95 6.81
C SER A 161 5.26 -23.77 6.43
N PRO A 162 5.82 -23.06 7.42
CA PRO A 162 6.81 -22.00 7.18
C PRO A 162 8.03 -22.47 6.38
N GLU A 163 8.40 -23.75 6.53
CA GLU A 163 9.54 -24.39 5.88
C GLU A 163 9.26 -24.70 4.40
N GLU A 164 8.04 -25.09 4.06
CA GLU A 164 7.63 -25.38 2.68
C GLU A 164 7.26 -24.12 1.90
N PHE A 165 6.77 -23.07 2.55
CA PHE A 165 6.36 -21.86 1.83
C PHE A 165 7.57 -21.06 1.31
N ARG A 166 7.74 -21.06 0.00
CA ARG A 166 8.80 -20.35 -0.73
C ARG A 166 8.25 -19.09 -1.39
N MET A 167 8.55 -17.92 -0.81
CA MET A 167 8.08 -16.64 -1.37
C MET A 167 8.64 -16.37 -2.78
N ASP A 168 9.86 -16.83 -3.06
CA ASP A 168 10.52 -16.67 -4.36
C ASP A 168 9.99 -17.60 -5.45
N GLU A 169 9.04 -18.47 -5.12
CA GLU A 169 8.33 -19.35 -6.05
C GLU A 169 6.87 -18.91 -6.27
N LEU A 170 6.48 -17.78 -5.69
CA LEU A 170 5.14 -17.22 -5.89
C LEU A 170 4.94 -16.79 -7.36
N PRO A 171 3.70 -16.84 -7.85
CA PRO A 171 3.40 -16.40 -9.22
C PRO A 171 3.88 -14.97 -9.47
N PRO A 172 4.52 -14.67 -10.62
CA PRO A 172 5.09 -13.35 -10.92
C PRO A 172 4.10 -12.19 -10.86
N ASN A 173 2.82 -12.48 -10.94
CA ASN A 173 1.75 -11.49 -10.90
C ASN A 173 1.35 -11.10 -9.46
N TRP A 174 1.64 -11.97 -8.49
CA TRP A 174 1.50 -11.70 -7.05
C TRP A 174 2.79 -11.21 -6.41
N PHE A 175 3.91 -11.70 -6.92
CA PHE A 175 5.24 -11.32 -6.46
C PHE A 175 6.14 -11.10 -7.68
N PRO A 176 6.30 -9.84 -8.12
CA PRO A 176 6.96 -9.53 -9.38
C PRO A 176 8.44 -9.90 -9.33
N LYS A 177 9.08 -10.02 -10.50
CA LYS A 177 10.45 -10.51 -10.63
C LYS A 177 11.49 -9.65 -9.90
N GLY A 178 11.21 -8.36 -9.74
CA GLY A 178 11.99 -7.43 -8.93
C GLY A 178 11.60 -7.37 -7.46
N PHE A 179 10.74 -8.30 -7.03
CA PHE A 179 10.25 -8.49 -5.66
C PHE A 179 9.56 -7.25 -5.08
N GLY A 180 9.03 -6.40 -5.97
CA GLY A 180 8.39 -5.14 -5.67
C GLY A 180 9.38 -3.99 -5.53
N PHE A 181 10.65 -4.25 -5.21
CA PHE A 181 11.65 -3.21 -4.97
C PHE A 181 12.15 -2.57 -6.27
N LYS A 182 12.43 -3.38 -7.30
CA LYS A 182 12.81 -2.86 -8.61
C LYS A 182 11.67 -2.05 -9.23
N GLU A 183 10.46 -2.62 -9.20
CA GLU A 183 9.26 -2.00 -9.77
C GLU A 183 8.94 -0.68 -9.06
N THR A 184 9.11 -0.61 -7.73
CA THR A 184 8.93 0.63 -6.97
C THR A 184 9.94 1.70 -7.37
N LEU A 185 11.22 1.34 -7.58
CA LEU A 185 12.23 2.27 -8.05
C LEU A 185 11.92 2.76 -9.47
N GLU A 186 11.55 1.86 -10.39
CA GLU A 186 11.21 2.21 -11.77
C GLU A 186 9.99 3.13 -11.82
N LEU A 187 8.97 2.88 -11.00
CA LEU A 187 7.81 3.77 -10.86
C LEU A 187 8.23 5.13 -10.30
N PHE A 188 9.07 5.17 -9.27
CA PHE A 188 9.59 6.43 -8.72
C PHE A 188 10.34 7.24 -9.76
N GLU A 189 11.23 6.62 -10.52
CA GLU A 189 12.00 7.29 -11.57
C GLU A 189 11.10 7.82 -12.69
N HIS A 190 10.08 7.06 -13.09
CA HIS A 190 9.08 7.51 -14.05
C HIS A 190 8.27 8.70 -13.53
N VAL A 191 7.70 8.58 -12.31
CA VAL A 191 6.91 9.65 -11.69
C VAL A 191 7.74 10.91 -11.55
N LYS A 192 8.96 10.81 -11.02
CA LYS A 192 9.86 11.95 -10.84
C LYS A 192 10.24 12.64 -12.15
N LYS A 193 10.30 11.89 -13.25
CA LYS A 193 10.67 12.45 -14.56
C LYS A 193 9.49 13.05 -15.31
N GLU A 194 8.33 12.39 -15.27
CA GLU A 194 7.23 12.66 -16.20
C GLU A 194 5.94 13.18 -15.54
N VAL A 195 5.79 13.03 -14.21
CA VAL A 195 4.51 13.28 -13.51
C VAL A 195 4.63 14.29 -12.37
N ASP A 196 5.46 14.00 -11.37
CA ASP A 196 5.68 14.81 -10.17
C ASP A 196 7.20 14.89 -9.87
N PRO A 197 7.90 15.92 -10.37
CA PRO A 197 9.33 16.12 -10.13
C PRO A 197 9.73 16.18 -8.65
N GLU A 198 8.78 16.54 -7.80
CA GLU A 198 8.95 16.69 -6.36
C GLU A 198 8.46 15.44 -5.60
N ALA A 199 8.29 14.30 -6.28
CA ALA A 199 7.92 13.04 -5.64
C ALA A 199 8.88 12.69 -4.50
N MET A 200 8.31 12.35 -3.35
CA MET A 200 9.03 12.11 -2.11
C MET A 200 9.26 10.62 -1.87
N ILE A 201 10.32 10.31 -1.11
CA ILE A 201 10.55 8.98 -0.56
C ILE A 201 10.61 9.09 0.96
N VAL A 202 9.94 8.20 1.68
CA VAL A 202 10.03 8.07 3.14
C VAL A 202 10.39 6.64 3.47
N ASP A 203 11.37 6.45 4.37
CA ASP A 203 11.62 5.13 4.95
C ASP A 203 10.69 4.90 6.14
N SER A 204 10.16 3.68 6.22
CA SER A 204 9.23 3.28 7.29
C SER A 204 9.82 3.45 8.68
N ASP A 205 11.11 3.14 8.89
CA ASP A 205 11.71 3.29 10.20
C ASP A 205 11.87 4.77 10.58
N ASP A 206 12.23 5.63 9.62
CA ASP A 206 12.33 7.08 9.85
C ASP A 206 10.96 7.67 10.22
N LEU A 207 9.89 7.26 9.51
CA LEU A 207 8.51 7.64 9.85
C LEU A 207 8.13 7.18 11.27
N LEU A 208 8.48 5.95 11.65
CA LEU A 208 8.17 5.44 12.98
C LEU A 208 9.04 6.07 14.09
N GLN A 209 10.25 6.50 13.76
CA GLN A 209 11.21 7.09 14.69
C GLN A 209 10.90 8.55 14.99
N ASP A 210 10.51 9.34 13.99
CA ASP A 210 10.06 10.72 14.13
C ASP A 210 8.82 11.01 13.27
N PRO A 211 7.62 10.51 13.68
CA PRO A 211 6.40 10.75 12.93
C PRO A 211 6.07 12.23 12.78
N LYS A 212 6.39 13.04 13.80
CA LYS A 212 6.12 14.47 13.80
C LYS A 212 6.96 15.19 12.76
N GLY A 213 8.28 14.96 12.73
CA GLY A 213 9.18 15.59 11.77
C GLY A 213 8.84 15.20 10.34
N ILE A 214 8.67 13.90 10.07
CA ILE A 214 8.34 13.39 8.73
C ILE A 214 6.99 13.91 8.25
N LEU A 215 5.94 13.85 9.06
CA LEU A 215 4.62 14.34 8.64
C LEU A 215 4.57 15.86 8.54
N SER A 216 5.30 16.61 9.37
CA SER A 216 5.41 18.07 9.21
C SER A 216 6.05 18.44 7.87
N ALA A 217 7.11 17.73 7.46
CA ALA A 217 7.77 17.93 6.17
C ALA A 217 6.85 17.56 4.99
N LEU A 218 6.18 16.41 5.08
CA LEU A 218 5.20 15.97 4.08
C LEU A 218 4.08 17.00 3.88
N PHE A 219 3.48 17.46 4.98
CA PHE A 219 2.35 18.40 4.93
C PHE A 219 2.76 19.75 4.35
N LYS A 220 3.94 20.25 4.73
CA LYS A 220 4.53 21.46 4.15
C LYS A 220 4.70 21.32 2.63
N ASP A 221 5.21 20.19 2.17
CA ASP A 221 5.46 19.95 0.76
C ASP A 221 4.18 19.84 -0.08
N ILE A 222 3.15 19.15 0.43
CA ILE A 222 1.86 19.02 -0.28
C ILE A 222 0.95 20.24 -0.11
N GLY A 223 1.35 21.24 0.69
CA GLY A 223 0.60 22.48 0.89
C GLY A 223 -0.59 22.36 1.87
N LEU A 224 -0.54 21.42 2.82
CA LEU A 224 -1.53 21.30 3.90
C LEU A 224 -0.99 21.76 5.25
N PRO A 225 -1.82 22.37 6.13
CA PRO A 225 -1.43 22.64 7.50
C PRO A 225 -1.32 21.32 8.30
N PHE A 226 -0.20 21.12 8.98
CA PHE A 226 0.00 19.99 9.87
C PHE A 226 -0.64 20.26 11.24
N ASP A 227 -1.54 19.38 11.69
CA ASP A 227 -2.06 19.34 13.06
C ASP A 227 -1.51 18.11 13.77
N GLU A 228 -0.74 18.31 14.84
CA GLU A 228 -0.12 17.25 15.64
C GLU A 228 -1.13 16.26 16.24
N LYS A 229 -2.42 16.64 16.34
CA LYS A 229 -3.49 15.74 16.81
C LYS A 229 -3.62 14.50 15.95
N ILE A 230 -3.31 14.56 14.64
CA ILE A 230 -3.41 13.38 13.76
C ILE A 230 -2.39 12.28 14.11
N LEU A 231 -1.43 12.55 14.99
CA LEU A 231 -0.47 11.55 15.50
C LEU A 231 -1.08 10.62 16.56
N HIS A 232 -2.28 10.96 17.06
CA HIS A 232 -3.02 10.18 18.04
C HIS A 232 -4.44 9.93 17.54
N TRP A 233 -4.93 8.71 17.72
CA TRP A 233 -6.22 8.31 17.20
C TRP A 233 -6.86 7.20 18.04
N GLU A 234 -8.16 7.01 17.83
CA GLU A 234 -8.89 5.91 18.45
C GLU A 234 -8.48 4.55 17.86
N ALA A 235 -8.39 3.55 18.72
CA ALA A 235 -8.24 2.15 18.30
C ALA A 235 -9.55 1.65 17.66
N GLY A 236 -9.44 0.65 16.79
CA GLY A 236 -10.56 0.01 16.11
C GLY A 236 -10.63 0.27 14.60
N ASP A 237 -11.73 -0.19 14.02
CA ASP A 237 -11.97 -0.29 12.57
C ASP A 237 -12.85 0.84 12.01
N ALA A 238 -13.22 1.83 12.84
CA ALA A 238 -14.16 2.88 12.44
C ALA A 238 -13.72 3.61 11.15
N VAL A 239 -12.42 3.87 11.01
CA VAL A 239 -11.85 4.50 9.80
C VAL A 239 -12.04 3.68 8.52
N ILE A 240 -12.04 2.34 8.61
CA ILE A 240 -12.20 1.47 7.44
C ILE A 240 -13.57 1.68 6.79
N LYS A 241 -14.60 1.96 7.60
CA LYS A 241 -15.97 2.17 7.13
C LYS A 241 -16.11 3.42 6.26
N GLU A 242 -15.19 4.37 6.42
CA GLU A 242 -15.13 5.62 5.64
C GLU A 242 -14.24 5.53 4.40
N TRP A 243 -13.39 4.49 4.32
CA TRP A 243 -12.50 4.27 3.19
C TRP A 243 -13.25 3.77 1.97
N VAL A 244 -12.82 4.22 0.80
CA VAL A 244 -13.13 3.53 -0.46
C VAL A 244 -12.12 2.41 -0.60
N VAL A 245 -12.52 1.22 -0.17
CA VAL A 245 -11.69 0.01 -0.16
C VAL A 245 -12.46 -1.13 -0.84
N PRO A 246 -11.85 -1.84 -1.80
CA PRO A 246 -12.46 -3.01 -2.39
C PRO A 246 -12.70 -4.10 -1.35
N ARG A 247 -13.90 -4.69 -1.35
CA ARG A 247 -14.32 -5.70 -0.36
C ARG A 247 -13.33 -6.87 -0.23
N LEU A 248 -12.67 -7.24 -1.32
CA LEU A 248 -11.65 -8.29 -1.36
C LEU A 248 -10.50 -8.07 -0.37
N TYR A 249 -10.08 -6.82 -0.15
CA TYR A 249 -9.02 -6.51 0.82
C TYR A 249 -9.48 -6.71 2.27
N LEU A 250 -10.76 -6.45 2.55
CA LEU A 250 -11.34 -6.66 3.87
C LEU A 250 -11.62 -8.15 4.14
N GLN A 251 -12.04 -8.91 3.12
CA GLN A 251 -12.13 -10.38 3.18
C GLN A 251 -10.77 -11.00 3.47
N GLY A 252 -9.72 -10.56 2.76
CA GLY A 252 -8.34 -10.98 3.03
C GLY A 252 -7.92 -10.67 4.46
N ASP A 253 -8.23 -9.47 4.97
CA ASP A 253 -7.87 -9.10 6.34
C ASP A 253 -8.62 -9.92 7.38
N GLN A 254 -9.89 -10.28 7.14
CA GLN A 254 -10.64 -11.16 8.04
C GLN A 254 -9.98 -12.54 8.17
N MET A 255 -9.36 -13.05 7.10
CA MET A 255 -8.63 -14.32 7.13
C MET A 255 -7.21 -14.19 7.71
N GLY A 256 -6.44 -13.21 7.23
CA GLY A 256 -5.01 -13.06 7.51
C GLY A 256 -4.66 -12.14 8.68
N ASN A 257 -5.63 -11.37 9.16
CA ASN A 257 -5.52 -10.45 10.30
C ASN A 257 -4.36 -9.46 10.16
N PHE A 258 -4.13 -8.95 8.96
CA PHE A 258 -2.92 -8.23 8.57
C PHE A 258 -2.99 -6.71 8.75
N TYR A 259 -4.18 -6.15 9.02
CA TYR A 259 -4.41 -4.77 9.46
C TYR A 259 -4.50 -4.62 10.98
N LYS A 260 -4.64 -5.72 11.73
CA LYS A 260 -4.81 -5.70 13.20
C LYS A 260 -3.88 -4.73 13.93
N ASN A 261 -2.58 -4.77 13.66
CA ASN A 261 -1.63 -3.90 14.35
C ASN A 261 -1.90 -2.40 14.11
N ALA A 262 -2.34 -2.04 12.90
CA ALA A 262 -2.70 -0.66 12.59
C ALA A 262 -4.05 -0.29 13.24
N LEU A 263 -5.04 -1.18 13.18
CA LEU A 263 -6.36 -0.93 13.76
C LEU A 263 -6.31 -0.84 15.29
N ASP A 264 -5.57 -1.69 15.97
CA ASP A 264 -5.40 -1.66 17.42
C ASP A 264 -4.53 -0.50 17.91
N SER A 265 -3.74 0.11 17.03
CA SER A 265 -2.86 1.22 17.41
C SER A 265 -3.66 2.49 17.72
N THR A 266 -3.11 3.29 18.62
CA THR A 266 -3.57 4.66 18.93
C THR A 266 -2.57 5.75 18.54
N CYS A 267 -1.39 5.34 18.06
CA CYS A 267 -0.31 6.19 17.55
C CYS A 267 0.72 5.32 16.80
N PHE A 268 1.67 5.96 16.12
CA PHE A 268 2.82 5.27 15.54
C PHE A 268 3.66 4.56 16.61
N GLN A 269 4.00 3.29 16.35
CA GLN A 269 4.84 2.49 17.23
C GLN A 269 6.31 2.64 16.85
N LYS A 270 7.22 2.56 17.82
CA LYS A 270 8.66 2.64 17.53
C LYS A 270 9.09 1.56 16.51
N PRO A 271 10.08 1.86 15.65
CA PRO A 271 10.61 0.87 14.72
C PRO A 271 11.23 -0.29 15.49
N LYS A 272 11.02 -1.51 14.97
CA LYS A 272 11.69 -2.71 15.50
C LYS A 272 13.16 -2.68 15.08
N ALA A 273 14.05 -3.30 15.85
CA ALA A 273 15.44 -3.49 15.41
C ALA A 273 15.49 -4.27 14.08
N LEU A 274 16.56 -4.07 13.30
CA LEU A 274 16.84 -4.93 12.17
C LEU A 274 17.09 -6.36 12.67
N PRO A 275 16.45 -7.38 12.06
CA PRO A 275 16.75 -8.75 12.43
C PRO A 275 18.16 -9.12 11.97
N ASP A 276 18.80 -10.01 12.74
CA ASP A 276 20.07 -10.59 12.33
C ASP A 276 19.86 -11.42 11.06
N ARG A 277 20.72 -11.22 10.06
CA ARG A 277 20.73 -12.00 8.81
C ARG A 277 20.82 -13.50 9.10
N ALA A 278 21.53 -13.91 10.15
CA ALA A 278 21.66 -15.32 10.55
C ALA A 278 20.31 -15.94 11.00
N SER A 279 19.34 -15.11 11.39
CA SER A 279 17.98 -15.56 11.76
C SER A 279 17.01 -15.61 10.58
N ILE A 280 17.44 -15.19 9.39
CA ILE A 280 16.59 -15.14 8.19
C ILE A 280 16.80 -16.41 7.37
N SER A 281 15.69 -17.01 6.92
CA SER A 281 15.74 -18.23 6.12
C SER A 281 16.41 -18.00 4.75
N PRO A 282 17.07 -19.01 4.15
CA PRO A 282 17.83 -18.83 2.91
C PRO A 282 17.01 -18.32 1.72
N ASP A 283 15.73 -18.69 1.60
CA ASP A 283 14.82 -18.14 0.59
C ASP A 283 14.67 -16.63 0.71
N LEU A 284 14.41 -16.15 1.93
CA LEU A 284 14.24 -14.73 2.18
C LEU A 284 15.55 -13.96 2.03
N LEU A 285 16.71 -14.54 2.37
CA LEU A 285 18.01 -13.90 2.13
C LEU A 285 18.26 -13.66 0.64
N ARG A 286 17.88 -14.59 -0.24
CA ARG A 286 17.97 -14.38 -1.70
C ARG A 286 17.14 -13.18 -2.15
N LEU A 287 15.92 -13.05 -1.63
CA LEU A 287 15.04 -11.91 -1.90
C LEU A 287 15.65 -10.60 -1.36
N VAL A 288 16.13 -10.61 -0.12
CA VAL A 288 16.81 -9.48 0.50
C VAL A 288 17.95 -9.00 -0.38
N ASP A 289 18.89 -9.89 -0.73
CA ASP A 289 20.11 -9.53 -1.45
C ASP A 289 19.80 -9.02 -2.86
N ALA A 290 18.80 -9.58 -3.53
CA ALA A 290 18.32 -9.09 -4.82
C ALA A 290 17.64 -7.71 -4.73
N SER A 291 17.00 -7.39 -3.61
CA SER A 291 16.26 -6.14 -3.40
C SER A 291 17.10 -5.00 -2.82
N MET A 292 18.20 -5.30 -2.12
CA MET A 292 19.04 -4.29 -1.44
C MET A 292 19.53 -3.17 -2.36
N PRO A 293 20.03 -3.42 -3.59
CA PRO A 293 20.51 -2.33 -4.46
C PRO A 293 19.43 -1.30 -4.80
N TYR A 294 18.19 -1.74 -5.00
CA TYR A 294 17.06 -0.85 -5.29
C TYR A 294 16.63 -0.08 -4.04
N TYR A 295 16.57 -0.76 -2.89
CA TYR A 295 16.28 -0.13 -1.60
C TYR A 295 17.30 0.95 -1.26
N GLU A 296 18.61 0.66 -1.34
CA GLU A 296 19.68 1.62 -1.03
C GLU A 296 19.63 2.85 -1.93
N LYS A 297 19.34 2.67 -3.22
CA LYS A 297 19.18 3.79 -4.16
C LYS A 297 18.01 4.70 -3.78
N MET A 298 16.87 4.14 -3.40
CA MET A 298 15.72 4.92 -2.91
C MET A 298 16.00 5.55 -1.54
N TYR A 299 16.59 4.79 -0.62
CA TYR A 299 16.94 5.23 0.72
C TYR A 299 17.91 6.42 0.71
N SER A 300 18.85 6.47 -0.24
CA SER A 300 19.77 7.60 -0.40
C SER A 300 19.08 8.92 -0.81
N GLN A 301 17.85 8.83 -1.35
CA GLN A 301 17.05 9.97 -1.84
C GLN A 301 15.86 10.30 -0.94
N ARG A 302 15.72 9.62 0.20
CA ARG A 302 14.59 9.81 1.10
C ARG A 302 14.63 11.16 1.81
N LEU A 303 13.46 11.61 2.24
CA LEU A 303 13.30 12.69 3.20
C LEU A 303 14.13 12.37 4.44
N SER A 304 15.13 13.21 4.70
CA SER A 304 15.85 13.25 5.96
C SER A 304 15.30 14.43 6.76
N GLY A 305 14.94 14.18 8.01
CA GLY A 305 14.58 15.23 8.98
C GLY A 305 15.78 16.09 9.36
#